data_AF-A0AAN9A137-F1
#
_entry.id   AF-A0AAN9A137-F1
#
_cell.length_a   1.000
_cell.length_b   1.000
_cell.length_c   1.000
_cell.angle_alpha   90.00
_cell.angle_beta   90.00
_cell.angle_gamma   90.00
#
_symmetry.space_group_name_H-M   'P 1'
#
loop_
_entity.id
_entity.type
_entity.pdbx_description
1 polymer ?
#
loop_
_entity_poly.entity_id
_entity_poly.type
_entity_poly.pdbx_seq_one_letter_code
_entity_poly.pdbx_strand_id
1 'polypeptide(L)'
;MCKYGMRYKPYRGKEGEKNQQPVKRNKNYLTTSKTGCPAKIYINEISVYTDYKVIGLTMKERQQKLESLKKDVMEKPFELKIDKFFHMRLPLRAAHEGHVVSLYLAKAGKTHPSILKKCQELTLNGITSTKIQKVILKKYAEDIVLKGNTEEVINENYYFPSEKVISNKIRSVIFKTRDTNKHQCELLQAMKSLRKKNNRKSKQQIKN
;
A
#
# COMPACT_ATOMS: atom_id res chain seq x y z
N MET A 1 18.69 -5.31 -42.91
CA MET A 1 17.40 -5.09 -43.59
C MET A 1 16.26 -5.59 -42.70
N CYS A 2 15.38 -4.71 -42.24
CA CYS A 2 14.03 -5.07 -41.78
C CYS A 2 13.06 -4.49 -42.81
N LYS A 3 12.25 -5.36 -43.44
CA LYS A 3 11.55 -5.11 -44.72
C LYS A 3 10.10 -4.59 -44.59
N TYR A 4 9.60 -4.24 -43.40
CA TYR A 4 8.17 -3.89 -43.22
C TYR A 4 7.86 -2.73 -42.25
N GLY A 5 8.76 -1.75 -42.12
CA GLY A 5 8.42 -0.50 -41.46
C GLY A 5 7.82 0.49 -42.45
N MET A 6 6.49 0.54 -42.60
CA MET A 6 5.84 1.60 -43.40
C MET A 6 6.20 2.97 -42.81
N ARG A 7 6.95 3.77 -43.57
CA ARG A 7 7.23 5.18 -43.22
C ARG A 7 5.94 5.97 -43.43
N TYR A 8 5.28 6.34 -42.33
CA TYR A 8 4.14 7.25 -42.32
C TYR A 8 4.56 8.59 -42.97
N LYS A 9 3.97 8.91 -44.13
CA LYS A 9 4.08 10.23 -44.75
C LYS A 9 2.90 11.09 -44.27
N PRO A 10 3.11 12.22 -43.59
CA PRO A 10 2.01 13.10 -43.23
C PRO A 10 1.41 13.73 -44.49
N TYR A 11 0.08 13.68 -44.58
CA TYR A 11 -0.73 14.29 -45.62
C TYR A 11 -0.58 15.83 -45.58
N ARG A 12 -0.04 16.44 -46.65
CA ARG A 12 -0.11 17.91 -46.86
C ARG A 12 -1.45 18.22 -47.52
N GLY A 13 -2.45 18.52 -46.70
CA GLY A 13 -3.72 19.10 -47.17
C GLY A 13 -3.49 20.53 -47.66
N LYS A 14 -4.11 20.86 -48.80
CA LYS A 14 -4.07 22.18 -49.45
C LYS A 14 -4.81 23.24 -48.63
N GLU A 15 -4.35 24.47 -48.83
CA GLU A 15 -4.75 25.72 -48.18
C GLU A 15 -6.25 26.03 -48.29
N GLY A 16 -6.78 26.66 -47.23
CA GLY A 16 -8.11 27.24 -47.15
C GLY A 16 -8.26 28.05 -45.87
N GLU A 17 -8.27 29.37 -46.00
CA GLU A 17 -8.31 30.39 -44.96
C GLU A 17 -9.49 30.25 -43.98
N LYS A 18 -9.23 30.52 -42.70
CA LYS A 18 -9.93 31.56 -41.92
C LYS A 18 -9.25 31.76 -40.56
N ASN A 19 -8.97 33.02 -40.27
CA ASN A 19 -8.42 33.57 -39.02
C ASN A 19 -9.16 33.07 -37.77
N GLN A 20 -8.62 32.03 -37.14
CA GLN A 20 -8.80 31.79 -35.71
C GLN A 20 -7.41 31.52 -35.17
N GLN A 21 -6.90 32.41 -34.31
CA GLN A 21 -5.72 32.09 -33.53
C GLN A 21 -5.97 30.73 -32.87
N PRO A 22 -5.08 29.74 -33.06
CA PRO A 22 -5.29 28.43 -32.47
C PRO A 22 -5.29 28.64 -30.96
N VAL A 23 -6.47 28.54 -30.35
CA VAL A 23 -6.60 28.40 -28.90
C VAL A 23 -5.73 27.18 -28.58
N LYS A 24 -4.59 27.41 -27.94
CA LYS A 24 -3.74 26.35 -27.41
C LYS A 24 -4.58 25.61 -26.39
N ARG A 25 -5.34 24.61 -26.84
CA ARG A 25 -5.85 23.56 -25.98
C ARG A 25 -4.58 22.88 -25.49
N ASN A 26 -4.15 23.25 -24.28
CA ASN A 26 -3.25 22.42 -23.50
C ASN A 26 -3.97 21.09 -23.36
N LYS A 27 -3.69 20.19 -24.32
CA LYS A 27 -3.98 18.79 -24.14
C LYS A 27 -3.07 18.42 -22.99
N ASN A 28 -3.65 18.36 -21.79
CA ASN A 28 -3.09 17.63 -20.68
C ASN A 28 -3.06 16.17 -21.10
N TYR A 29 -2.16 15.83 -22.01
CA TYR A 29 -1.69 14.47 -22.15
C TYR A 29 -1.08 14.20 -20.78
N LEU A 30 -1.81 13.47 -19.93
CA LEU A 30 -1.15 12.75 -18.85
C LEU A 30 -0.05 11.98 -19.56
N THR A 31 1.19 12.41 -19.37
CA THR A 31 2.35 11.66 -19.79
C THR A 31 2.32 10.38 -18.98
N THR A 32 1.64 9.35 -19.47
CA THR A 32 1.86 7.98 -19.00
C THR A 32 3.22 7.59 -19.56
N SER A 33 4.28 8.17 -18.98
CA SER A 33 5.63 7.76 -19.27
C SER A 33 5.71 6.30 -18.88
N LYS A 34 5.82 5.40 -19.86
CA LYS A 34 6.27 4.04 -19.61
C LYS A 34 7.68 4.19 -19.02
N THR A 35 7.80 4.25 -17.71
CA THR A 35 9.04 4.56 -16.99
C THR A 35 10.05 3.41 -17.00
N GLY A 36 9.87 2.42 -17.88
CA GLY A 36 10.72 1.23 -17.93
C GLY A 36 10.62 0.35 -16.68
N CYS A 37 9.46 0.32 -16.00
CA CYS A 37 9.28 -0.51 -14.81
C CYS A 37 9.52 -2.00 -15.14
N PRO A 38 10.42 -2.70 -14.42
CA PRO A 38 10.71 -4.11 -14.66
C PRO A 38 9.64 -5.05 -14.06
N ALA A 39 8.66 -4.52 -13.33
CA ALA A 39 7.62 -5.30 -12.68
C ALA A 39 6.78 -6.09 -13.70
N LYS A 40 6.65 -7.40 -13.46
CA LYS A 40 5.88 -8.32 -14.30
C LYS A 40 4.67 -8.86 -13.54
N ILE A 41 3.54 -8.94 -14.22
CA ILE A 41 2.37 -9.69 -13.76
C ILE A 41 2.45 -11.07 -14.39
N TYR A 42 2.27 -12.11 -13.59
CA TYR A 42 2.17 -13.47 -14.09
C TYR A 42 0.71 -13.89 -14.05
N ILE A 43 0.20 -14.32 -15.19
CA ILE A 43 -1.16 -14.85 -15.33
C ILE A 43 -1.02 -16.30 -15.78
N ASN A 44 -1.43 -17.22 -14.92
CA ASN A 44 -1.49 -18.64 -15.25
C ASN A 44 -2.95 -19.01 -15.49
N GLU A 45 -3.25 -19.50 -16.69
CA GLU A 45 -4.53 -20.15 -16.98
C GLU A 45 -4.41 -21.64 -16.63
N ILE A 46 -5.27 -22.10 -15.73
CA ILE A 46 -5.38 -23.49 -15.32
C ILE A 46 -6.71 -24.00 -15.86
N SER A 47 -6.65 -25.00 -16.74
CA SER A 47 -7.83 -25.70 -17.25
C SER A 47 -7.98 -27.04 -16.55
N VAL A 48 -9.11 -27.26 -15.89
CA VAL A 48 -9.44 -28.50 -15.18
C VAL A 48 -10.52 -29.23 -15.97
N TYR A 49 -10.18 -30.40 -16.49
CA TYR A 49 -11.10 -31.27 -17.22
C TYR A 49 -11.89 -32.11 -16.22
N THR A 50 -13.10 -31.64 -15.87
CA THR A 50 -13.87 -32.20 -14.74
C THR A 50 -14.32 -33.64 -14.94
N ASP A 51 -14.44 -34.05 -16.20
CA ASP A 51 -14.86 -35.39 -16.59
C ASP A 51 -13.74 -36.43 -16.45
N TYR A 52 -12.48 -35.99 -16.31
CA TYR A 52 -11.29 -36.85 -16.28
C TYR A 52 -10.62 -36.88 -14.91
N LYS A 53 -11.42 -36.98 -13.83
CA LYS A 53 -10.90 -37.12 -12.47
C LYS A 53 -10.07 -38.40 -12.32
N VAL A 54 -8.90 -38.27 -11.71
CA VAL A 54 -7.93 -39.36 -11.50
C VAL A 54 -7.83 -39.85 -10.04
N ILE A 55 -8.77 -39.44 -9.19
CA ILE A 55 -8.80 -39.81 -7.76
C ILE A 55 -9.02 -41.32 -7.61
N GLY A 56 -8.21 -41.97 -6.77
CA GLY A 56 -8.35 -43.41 -6.47
C GLY A 56 -7.86 -44.37 -7.56
N LEU A 57 -7.33 -43.86 -8.69
CA LEU A 57 -6.86 -44.70 -9.79
C LEU A 57 -5.42 -45.17 -9.61
N THR A 58 -5.14 -46.39 -10.07
CA THR A 58 -3.80 -46.93 -10.23
C THR A 58 -3.04 -46.20 -11.36
N MET A 59 -1.71 -46.34 -11.41
CA MET A 59 -0.88 -45.67 -12.43
C MET A 59 -1.28 -46.04 -13.87
N LYS A 60 -1.65 -47.31 -14.11
CA LYS A 60 -2.07 -47.78 -15.43
C LYS A 60 -3.40 -47.16 -15.87
N GLU A 61 -4.37 -47.08 -14.97
CA GLU A 61 -5.68 -46.45 -15.23
C GLU A 61 -5.56 -44.93 -15.42
N ARG A 62 -4.64 -44.28 -14.71
CA ARG A 62 -4.31 -42.86 -14.94
C ARG A 62 -3.76 -42.63 -16.35
N GLN A 63 -2.85 -43.49 -16.80
CA GLN A 63 -2.27 -43.40 -18.14
C GLN A 63 -3.36 -43.55 -19.21
N GLN A 64 -4.24 -44.54 -19.07
CA GLN A 64 -5.36 -44.75 -20.00
C GLN A 64 -6.32 -43.56 -20.02
N LYS A 65 -6.70 -43.01 -18.86
CA LYS A 65 -7.54 -41.80 -18.81
C LYS A 65 -6.87 -40.57 -19.44
N LEU A 66 -5.55 -40.43 -19.26
CA LEU A 66 -4.80 -39.34 -19.89
C LEU A 66 -4.78 -39.48 -21.42
N GLU A 67 -4.64 -40.70 -21.93
CA GLU A 67 -4.70 -40.97 -23.37
C GLU A 67 -6.08 -40.68 -23.95
N SER A 68 -7.16 -41.09 -23.27
CA SER A 68 -8.53 -40.72 -23.67
C SER A 68 -8.72 -39.21 -23.65
N LEU A 69 -8.31 -38.52 -22.58
CA LEU A 69 -8.39 -37.06 -22.49
C LEU A 69 -7.69 -36.39 -23.68
N LYS A 70 -6.48 -36.85 -24.04
CA LYS A 70 -5.74 -36.28 -25.18
C LYS A 70 -6.49 -36.44 -26.50
N LYS A 71 -7.11 -37.61 -26.74
CA LYS A 71 -7.94 -37.85 -27.93
C LYS A 71 -9.16 -36.93 -27.93
N ASP A 72 -9.89 -36.88 -26.83
CA ASP A 72 -11.13 -36.10 -26.74
C ASP A 72 -10.88 -34.59 -26.85
N VAL A 73 -9.74 -34.09 -26.35
CA VAL A 73 -9.32 -32.69 -26.54
C VAL A 73 -9.02 -32.37 -28.01
N MET A 74 -8.48 -33.33 -28.77
CA MET A 74 -8.17 -33.13 -30.19
C MET A 74 -9.40 -33.27 -31.09
N GLU A 75 -10.27 -34.24 -30.80
CA GLU A 75 -11.39 -34.60 -31.66
C GLU A 75 -12.67 -33.83 -31.32
N LYS A 76 -12.88 -33.50 -30.02
CA LYS A 76 -14.15 -32.96 -29.51
C LYS A 76 -13.94 -31.84 -28.48
N PRO A 77 -13.21 -30.77 -28.80
CA PRO A 77 -12.83 -29.73 -27.84
C PRO A 77 -14.01 -28.99 -27.19
N PHE A 78 -15.18 -28.94 -27.86
CA PHE A 78 -16.36 -28.22 -27.39
C PHE A 78 -17.32 -29.06 -26.53
N GLU A 79 -17.13 -30.38 -26.49
CA GLU A 79 -17.99 -31.29 -25.71
C GLU A 79 -17.46 -31.53 -24.29
N LEU A 80 -16.21 -31.11 -24.03
CA LEU A 80 -15.54 -31.30 -22.74
C LEU A 80 -15.99 -30.26 -21.71
N LYS A 81 -16.32 -30.72 -20.50
CA LYS A 81 -16.50 -29.81 -19.37
C LYS A 81 -15.15 -29.38 -18.81
N ILE A 82 -14.85 -28.10 -18.97
CA ILE A 82 -13.59 -27.49 -18.56
C ILE A 82 -13.87 -26.33 -17.61
N ASP A 83 -13.37 -26.45 -16.38
CA ASP A 83 -13.32 -25.32 -15.45
C ASP A 83 -12.01 -24.56 -15.67
N LYS A 84 -12.13 -23.24 -15.93
CA LYS A 84 -10.98 -22.36 -16.13
C LYS A 84 -10.73 -21.52 -14.89
N PHE A 85 -9.50 -21.56 -14.39
CA PHE A 85 -9.04 -20.73 -13.29
C PHE A 85 -7.90 -19.83 -13.75
N PHE A 86 -8.01 -18.54 -13.50
CA PHE A 86 -6.94 -17.58 -13.75
C PHE A 86 -6.24 -17.26 -12.45
N HIS A 87 -5.02 -17.78 -12.28
CA HIS A 87 -4.19 -17.43 -11.14
C HIS A 87 -3.29 -16.26 -11.50
N MET A 88 -3.55 -15.10 -10.89
CA MET A 88 -2.76 -13.90 -11.10
C MET A 88 -1.79 -13.69 -9.94
N ARG A 89 -0.49 -13.58 -10.26
CA ARG A 89 0.53 -13.12 -9.33
C ARG A 89 0.94 -11.71 -9.69
N LEU A 90 0.55 -10.77 -8.83
CA LEU A 90 0.92 -9.37 -8.96
C LEU A 90 2.36 -9.14 -8.45
N PRO A 91 3.12 -8.22 -9.08
CA PRO A 91 4.44 -7.86 -8.60
C PRO A 91 4.34 -7.19 -7.21
N LEU A 92 5.31 -7.50 -6.35
CA LEU A 92 5.45 -6.81 -5.08
C LEU A 92 5.91 -5.37 -5.31
N ARG A 93 5.63 -4.48 -4.36
CA ARG A 93 6.07 -3.08 -4.42
C ARG A 93 7.56 -2.91 -4.70
N ALA A 94 8.38 -3.79 -4.13
CA ALA A 94 9.84 -3.79 -4.33
C ALA A 94 10.28 -4.13 -5.76
N ALA A 95 9.42 -4.80 -6.55
CA ALA A 95 9.71 -5.12 -7.94
C ALA A 95 9.40 -3.96 -8.91
N HIS A 96 8.83 -2.86 -8.41
CA HIS A 96 8.62 -1.65 -9.19
C HIS A 96 9.81 -0.72 -9.03
N GLU A 97 10.47 -0.41 -10.14
CA GLU A 97 11.62 0.50 -10.20
C GLU A 97 11.32 1.65 -11.18
N GLY A 98 11.95 2.80 -10.95
CA GLY A 98 11.86 3.95 -11.85
C GLY A 98 10.53 4.71 -11.81
N HIS A 99 9.57 4.34 -10.95
CA HIS A 99 8.38 5.14 -10.71
C HIS A 99 7.69 4.88 -9.36
N VAL A 100 6.87 5.84 -8.96
CA VAL A 100 5.96 5.68 -7.83
C VAL A 100 4.78 4.83 -8.30
N VAL A 101 4.62 3.64 -7.71
CA VAL A 101 3.36 2.89 -7.80
C VAL A 101 2.32 3.70 -7.03
N SER A 102 1.25 4.09 -7.74
CA SER A 102 0.27 5.12 -7.36
C SER A 102 -0.06 5.23 -5.86
N LEU A 103 -0.32 6.47 -5.42
CA LEU A 103 -0.68 6.87 -4.05
C LEU A 103 -1.82 6.05 -3.41
N TYR A 104 -2.65 5.38 -4.20
CA TYR A 104 -3.72 4.49 -3.75
C TYR A 104 -3.18 3.20 -3.08
N LEU A 105 -2.12 2.60 -3.61
CA LEU A 105 -1.39 1.50 -2.96
C LEU A 105 -0.50 2.00 -1.81
N ALA A 106 -0.11 3.28 -1.80
CA ALA A 106 0.65 3.86 -0.70
C ALA A 106 -0.19 4.08 0.57
N LYS A 107 -1.52 4.16 0.45
CA LYS A 107 -2.46 4.23 1.58
C LYS A 107 -2.86 2.86 2.13
N ALA A 108 -2.68 1.79 1.35
CA ALA A 108 -2.91 0.42 1.84
C ALA A 108 -1.98 0.14 3.03
N GLY A 109 -2.56 0.02 4.23
CA GLY A 109 -1.84 -0.22 5.48
C GLY A 109 -1.39 1.04 6.24
N LYS A 110 -1.66 2.25 5.74
CA LYS A 110 -1.43 3.48 6.52
C LYS A 110 -2.75 3.97 7.12
N THR A 111 -2.77 4.18 8.44
CA THR A 111 -3.92 4.80 9.12
C THR A 111 -3.85 6.31 8.96
N HIS A 112 -5.01 6.96 8.85
CA HIS A 112 -5.14 8.41 8.74
C HIS A 112 -4.42 9.12 9.91
N PRO A 113 -3.62 10.16 9.65
CA PRO A 113 -2.79 10.80 10.66
C PRO A 113 -3.60 11.38 11.83
N SER A 114 -4.82 11.89 11.60
CA SER A 114 -5.67 12.41 12.68
C SER A 114 -6.15 11.31 13.63
N ILE A 115 -6.43 10.11 13.12
CA ILE A 115 -6.79 8.94 13.95
C ILE A 115 -5.60 8.55 14.83
N LEU A 116 -4.38 8.55 14.26
CA LEU A 116 -3.16 8.22 15.01
C LEU A 116 -2.81 9.27 16.07
N LYS A 117 -3.05 10.56 15.77
CA LYS A 117 -2.93 11.64 16.76
C LYS A 117 -3.92 11.44 17.90
N LYS A 118 -5.18 11.13 17.57
CA LYS A 118 -6.20 10.88 18.60
C LYS A 118 -5.87 9.67 19.46
N CYS A 119 -5.37 8.59 18.86
CA CYS A 119 -4.87 7.42 19.58
C CYS A 119 -3.74 7.78 20.56
N GLN A 120 -2.80 8.62 20.12
CA GLN A 120 -1.73 9.11 20.99
C GLN A 120 -2.25 9.96 22.15
N GLU A 121 -3.20 10.87 21.91
CA GLU A 121 -3.86 11.66 22.97
C GLU A 121 -4.53 10.75 24.01
N LEU A 122 -5.30 9.74 23.56
CA LEU A 122 -5.97 8.79 24.46
C LEU A 122 -4.95 8.03 25.33
N THR A 123 -3.82 7.62 24.75
CA THR A 123 -2.75 6.95 25.50
C THR A 123 -2.09 7.88 26.52
N LEU A 124 -1.85 9.16 26.17
CA LEU A 124 -1.29 10.14 27.10
C LEU A 124 -2.26 10.45 28.25
N ASN A 125 -3.56 10.38 28.01
CA ASN A 125 -4.61 10.49 29.02
C ASN A 125 -4.79 9.21 29.88
N GLY A 126 -3.92 8.21 29.72
CA GLY A 126 -3.93 6.99 30.51
C GLY A 126 -4.85 5.87 30.01
N ILE A 127 -5.57 6.07 28.90
CA ILE A 127 -6.41 5.01 28.31
C ILE A 127 -5.51 4.08 27.50
N THR A 128 -5.18 2.91 28.05
CA THR A 128 -4.28 1.92 27.41
C THR A 128 -5.00 0.70 26.85
N SER A 129 -6.30 0.55 27.12
CA SER A 129 -7.09 -0.57 26.61
C SER A 129 -7.38 -0.41 25.12
N THR A 130 -6.93 -1.36 24.31
CA THR A 130 -7.13 -1.39 22.86
C THR A 130 -8.61 -1.41 22.48
N LYS A 131 -9.43 -2.16 23.22
CA LYS A 131 -10.89 -2.27 23.00
C LYS A 131 -11.58 -0.93 23.19
N ILE A 132 -11.25 -0.21 24.28
CA ILE A 132 -11.83 1.10 24.59
C ILE A 132 -11.40 2.13 23.55
N GLN A 133 -10.11 2.18 23.23
CA GLN A 133 -9.61 3.10 22.21
C GLN A 133 -10.27 2.84 20.84
N LYS A 134 -10.48 1.58 20.45
CA LYS A 134 -11.15 1.24 19.19
C LYS A 134 -12.57 1.81 19.10
N VAL A 135 -13.36 1.71 20.18
CA VAL A 135 -14.72 2.27 20.23
C VAL A 135 -14.68 3.80 20.11
N ILE A 136 -13.77 4.47 20.81
CA ILE A 136 -13.64 5.94 20.77
C ILE A 136 -13.16 6.40 19.39
N LEU A 137 -12.16 5.73 18.82
CA LEU A 137 -11.61 6.05 17.50
C LEU A 137 -12.64 5.81 16.40
N LYS A 138 -13.52 4.81 16.56
CA LYS A 138 -14.63 4.57 15.62
C LYS A 138 -15.57 5.78 15.56
N LYS A 139 -16.05 6.25 16.71
CA LYS A 139 -16.90 7.45 16.79
C LYS A 139 -16.22 8.69 16.21
N TYR A 140 -14.94 8.87 16.54
CA TYR A 140 -14.14 9.99 16.01
C TYR A 140 -13.92 9.90 14.50
N ALA A 141 -13.74 8.69 13.95
CA ALA A 141 -13.61 8.47 12.51
C ALA A 141 -14.92 8.80 11.79
N GLU A 142 -16.06 8.38 12.34
CA GLU A 142 -17.40 8.72 11.82
C GLU A 142 -17.60 10.24 11.75
N ASP A 143 -17.22 10.98 12.81
CA ASP A 143 -17.29 12.44 12.83
C ASP A 143 -16.40 13.13 11.78
N ILE A 144 -15.24 12.56 11.46
CA ILE A 144 -14.33 13.08 10.42
C ILE A 144 -14.94 12.84 9.03
N VAL A 145 -15.44 11.63 8.78
CA VAL A 145 -16.01 11.22 7.48
C VAL A 145 -17.29 12.01 7.18
N LEU A 146 -18.12 12.29 8.20
CA LEU A 146 -19.35 13.08 8.02
C LEU A 146 -19.07 14.57 7.77
N LYS A 147 -17.93 15.12 8.23
CA LYS A 147 -17.57 16.54 8.05
C LYS A 147 -16.82 16.84 6.75
N GLY A 148 -16.22 15.83 6.12
CA GLY A 148 -15.50 15.98 4.85
C GLY A 148 -16.15 15.11 3.80
N ASN A 149 -17.09 15.68 3.04
CA ASN A 149 -17.77 15.15 1.85
C ASN A 149 -17.53 13.66 1.52
N THR A 150 -18.60 12.89 1.65
CA THR A 150 -18.74 11.42 1.58
C THR A 150 -18.46 10.78 0.23
N GLU A 151 -17.45 11.23 -0.50
CA GLU A 151 -17.01 10.53 -1.70
C GLU A 151 -15.82 9.65 -1.35
N GLU A 152 -16.18 8.39 -1.12
CA GLU A 152 -15.33 7.21 -1.17
C GLU A 152 -14.51 6.91 0.10
N VAL A 153 -15.15 6.21 1.05
CA VAL A 153 -14.44 5.34 2.01
C VAL A 153 -13.90 4.12 1.23
N ILE A 154 -12.93 4.35 0.34
CA ILE A 154 -12.33 3.28 -0.51
C ILE A 154 -11.55 2.28 0.36
N ASN A 155 -11.20 2.64 1.60
CA ASN A 155 -10.36 1.82 2.45
C ASN A 155 -10.75 1.93 3.92
N GLU A 156 -11.53 0.96 4.40
CA GLU A 156 -11.94 0.87 5.81
C GLU A 156 -10.73 0.93 6.76
N ASN A 157 -9.62 0.27 6.41
CA ASN A 157 -8.41 0.23 7.24
C ASN A 157 -7.70 1.58 7.39
N TYR A 158 -8.00 2.54 6.52
CA TYR A 158 -7.41 3.88 6.57
C TYR A 158 -8.00 4.71 7.72
N TYR A 159 -9.32 4.63 7.92
CA TYR A 159 -10.02 5.36 8.98
C TYR A 159 -10.28 4.51 10.23
N PHE A 160 -10.46 3.21 10.06
CA PHE A 160 -10.74 2.25 11.14
C PHE A 160 -9.52 1.33 11.36
N PRO A 161 -8.54 1.73 12.19
CA PRO A 161 -7.34 0.93 12.41
C PRO A 161 -7.68 -0.39 13.13
N SER A 162 -6.95 -1.44 12.75
CA SER A 162 -7.02 -2.72 13.45
C SER A 162 -6.44 -2.63 14.87
N GLU A 163 -6.84 -3.56 15.74
CA GLU A 163 -6.35 -3.62 17.12
C GLU A 163 -4.83 -3.74 17.21
N LYS A 164 -4.21 -4.39 16.22
CA LYS A 164 -2.75 -4.50 16.11
C LYS A 164 -2.10 -3.13 15.90
N VAL A 165 -2.67 -2.29 15.05
CA VAL A 165 -2.16 -0.93 14.80
C VAL A 165 -2.28 -0.08 16.06
N ILE A 166 -3.43 -0.16 16.74
CA ILE A 166 -3.69 0.56 17.99
C ILE A 166 -2.68 0.11 19.07
N SER A 167 -2.52 -1.20 19.27
CA SER A 167 -1.58 -1.76 20.25
C SER A 167 -0.13 -1.33 19.99
N ASN A 168 0.31 -1.39 18.73
CA ASN A 168 1.65 -0.94 18.35
C ASN A 168 1.85 0.55 18.61
N LYS A 169 0.83 1.37 18.33
CA LYS A 169 0.90 2.82 18.60
C LYS A 169 0.94 3.12 20.09
N ILE A 170 0.13 2.44 20.91
CA ILE A 170 0.17 2.54 22.38
C ILE A 170 1.57 2.22 22.90
N ARG A 171 2.14 1.08 22.49
CA ARG A 171 3.52 0.69 22.88
C ARG A 171 4.54 1.74 22.48
N SER A 172 4.45 2.26 21.25
CA SER A 172 5.34 3.31 20.76
C SER A 172 5.24 4.60 21.59
N VAL A 173 4.03 5.01 21.97
CA VAL A 173 3.82 6.20 22.80
C VAL A 173 4.36 5.99 24.22
N ILE A 174 4.05 4.86 24.85
CA ILE A 174 4.56 4.52 26.19
C ILE A 174 6.10 4.47 26.21
N PHE A 175 6.70 3.89 25.18
CA PHE A 175 8.15 3.82 25.07
C PHE A 175 8.76 5.23 24.94
N LYS A 176 8.21 6.05 24.05
CA LYS A 176 8.66 7.45 23.87
C LYS A 176 8.49 8.29 25.13
N THR A 177 7.38 8.14 25.86
CA THR A 177 7.15 8.90 27.09
C THR A 177 8.11 8.50 28.20
N ARG A 178 8.47 7.21 28.30
CA ARG A 178 9.51 6.73 29.23
C ARG A 178 10.86 7.35 28.94
N ASP A 179 11.27 7.38 27.68
CA ASP A 179 12.56 7.95 27.28
C ASP A 179 12.60 9.46 27.54
N THR A 180 11.53 10.19 27.24
CA THR A 180 11.45 11.62 27.58
C THR A 180 11.51 11.87 29.08
N ASN A 181 10.82 11.06 29.90
CA ASN A 181 10.84 11.22 31.35
C ASN A 181 12.23 10.89 31.93
N LYS A 182 12.90 9.86 31.39
CA LYS A 182 14.27 9.51 31.76
C LYS A 182 15.23 10.66 31.41
N HIS A 183 15.12 11.19 30.20
CA HIS A 183 15.94 12.32 29.75
C HIS A 183 15.71 13.58 30.60
N GLN A 184 14.45 13.90 30.94
CA GLN A 184 14.13 15.02 31.84
C GLN A 184 14.72 14.83 33.24
N CYS A 185 14.68 13.62 33.79
CA CYS A 185 15.30 13.30 35.07
C CYS A 185 16.83 13.47 35.04
N GLU A 186 17.51 12.99 33.99
CA GLU A 186 18.95 13.17 33.80
C GLU A 186 19.34 14.65 33.70
N LEU A 187 18.55 15.44 32.96
CA LEU A 187 18.73 16.88 32.82
C LEU A 187 18.59 17.62 34.16
N LEU A 188 17.57 17.27 34.94
CA LEU A 188 17.36 17.81 36.30
C LEU A 188 18.52 17.47 37.25
N GLN A 189 19.06 16.25 37.17
CA GLN A 189 20.23 15.84 37.96
C GLN A 189 21.48 16.62 37.55
N ALA A 190 21.71 16.79 36.24
CA ALA A 190 22.81 17.59 35.72
C ALA A 190 22.73 19.04 36.20
N MET A 191 21.56 19.68 36.12
CA MET A 191 21.34 21.05 36.61
C MET A 191 21.60 21.18 38.12
N LYS A 192 21.14 20.21 38.94
CA LYS A 192 21.43 20.18 40.38
C LYS A 192 22.93 20.06 40.66
N SER A 193 23.66 19.26 39.88
CA SER A 193 25.11 19.08 40.04
C SER A 193 25.90 20.36 39.69
N LEU A 194 25.49 21.08 38.63
CA LEU A 194 26.08 22.36 38.24
C LEU A 194 25.86 23.44 39.29
N ARG A 195 24.63 23.55 39.83
CA ARG A 195 24.32 24.48 40.92
C ARG A 195 25.18 24.21 42.16
N LYS A 196 25.38 22.93 42.53
CA LYS A 196 26.27 22.55 43.64
C LYS A 196 27.73 22.93 43.37
N LYS A 197 28.24 22.73 42.15
CA LYS A 197 29.60 23.12 41.76
C LYS A 197 29.80 24.64 41.83
N ASN A 198 28.85 25.43 41.33
CA ASN A 198 28.92 26.89 41.38
C ASN A 198 28.87 27.44 42.81
N ASN A 199 28.05 26.84 43.68
CA ASN A 199 27.99 27.18 45.10
C ASN A 199 29.28 26.82 45.87
N ARG A 200 30.05 25.82 45.42
CA ARG A 200 31.35 25.48 46.01
C ARG A 200 32.45 26.44 45.56
N LYS A 201 32.47 26.81 44.28
CA LYS A 201 33.44 27.79 43.72
C LYS A 201 33.29 29.17 44.34
N SER A 202 32.06 29.66 44.51
CA SER A 202 31.78 30.94 45.19
C SER A 202 32.24 30.94 46.65
N LYS A 203 32.05 29.84 47.39
CA LYS A 203 32.54 29.72 48.78
C LYS A 203 34.07 29.63 48.91
N GLN A 204 34.78 29.18 47.87
CA GLN A 204 36.24 29.17 47.85
C GLN A 204 36.82 30.55 47.54
N GLN A 205 36.13 31.36 46.73
CA GLN A 205 36.53 32.75 46.42
C GLN A 205 36.36 33.73 47.59
N ILE A 206 35.48 33.43 48.55
CA ILE A 206 35.26 34.26 49.75
C ILE A 206 36.31 33.97 50.85
N LYS A 207 37.09 32.90 50.71
CA LYS A 207 38.09 32.44 51.70
C LYS A 207 39.54 32.82 51.36
N ASN A 208 39.76 33.46 50.23
CA ASN A 208 41.04 34.05 49.81
C ASN A 208 40.90 35.57 49.79
#